data_AF-A0A836TA44-F1
#
_entry.id   AF-A0A836TA44-F1
#
_cell.length_a   1.000
_cell.length_b   1.000
_cell.length_c   1.000
_cell.angle_alpha   90.00
_cell.angle_beta   90.00
_cell.angle_gamma   90.00
#
_symmetry.space_group_name_H-M   'P 1'
#
loop_
_entity.id
_entity.type
_entity.pdbx_description
1 polymer ?
#
loop_
_entity_poly.entity_id
_entity_poly.type
_entity_poly.pdbx_seq_one_letter_code
_entity_poly.pdbx_strand_id
1 'polypeptide(L)'
;GQHEAHHTGLSDDRRTLWAGTLDDSQLYLFDIATDPSKPRLRKTITDFVEATGGATGPHTVYALPGRVLITATSNNRDHGGRSALVEYTNEGDYITTHWIPTPEDMQGATGKEFADG
;
A
#
# COMPACT_ATOMS: atom_id res chain seq x y z
N GLY A 1 -7.01 16.99 5.88
CA GLY A 1 -5.70 16.91 5.23
C GLY A 1 -5.72 17.45 3.82
N GLN A 2 -4.55 17.78 3.28
CA GLN A 2 -4.34 17.94 1.83
C GLN A 2 -3.85 16.62 1.21
N HIS A 3 -4.30 15.48 1.77
CA HIS A 3 -3.94 14.11 1.42
C HIS A 3 -2.46 13.73 1.66
N GLU A 4 -1.48 14.64 1.57
CA GLU A 4 -0.05 14.32 1.76
C GLU A 4 0.39 13.22 0.77
N ALA A 5 0.39 13.59 -0.52
CA ALA A 5 0.92 12.72 -1.57
C ALA A 5 2.44 12.58 -1.38
N HIS A 6 2.90 11.35 -1.14
CA HIS A 6 4.29 11.14 -0.72
C HIS A 6 5.09 10.26 -1.69
N HIS A 7 4.57 9.10 -2.05
CA HIS A 7 5.22 8.17 -2.96
C HIS A 7 4.30 7.74 -4.10
N THR A 8 4.92 7.51 -5.25
CA THR A 8 4.25 6.98 -6.44
C THR A 8 5.06 5.83 -7.03
N GLY A 9 4.39 4.92 -7.73
CA GLY A 9 5.00 3.79 -8.42
C GLY A 9 4.14 3.33 -9.60
N LEU A 10 4.72 2.56 -10.52
CA LEU A 10 4.01 2.03 -11.68
C LEU A 10 3.52 0.61 -11.42
N SER A 11 2.47 0.19 -12.11
CA SER A 11 2.19 -1.23 -12.34
C SER A 11 3.30 -1.87 -13.21
N ASP A 12 3.41 -3.20 -13.19
CA ASP A 12 4.41 -3.96 -13.95
C ASP A 12 4.28 -3.78 -15.46
N ASP A 13 3.05 -3.65 -15.96
CA ASP A 13 2.73 -3.34 -17.35
C ASP A 13 2.96 -1.86 -17.74
N ARG A 14 3.33 -1.01 -16.76
CA ARG A 14 3.56 0.44 -16.90
C ARG A 14 2.37 1.22 -17.45
N ARG A 15 1.15 0.71 -17.28
CA ARG A 15 -0.08 1.36 -17.76
C ARG A 15 -0.74 2.25 -16.70
N THR A 16 -0.46 1.99 -15.43
CA THR A 16 -1.07 2.70 -14.31
C THR A 16 0.00 3.30 -13.41
N LEU A 17 -0.12 4.58 -13.10
CA LEU A 17 0.61 5.24 -12.02
C LEU A 17 -0.23 5.18 -10.74
N TRP A 18 0.35 4.62 -9.69
CA TRP A 18 -0.21 4.53 -8.36
C TRP A 18 0.37 5.63 -7.48
N ALA A 19 -0.48 6.29 -6.70
CA ALA A 19 -0.08 7.29 -5.73
C ALA A 19 -0.77 7.01 -4.39
N GLY A 20 0.03 6.92 -3.32
CA GLY A 20 -0.45 6.79 -1.95
C GLY A 20 -0.39 8.10 -1.19
N THR A 21 -1.31 8.24 -0.24
CA THR A 21 -1.45 9.43 0.61
C THR A 21 -1.28 9.05 2.07
N LEU A 22 -0.36 9.70 2.80
CA LEU A 22 -0.07 9.29 4.17
C LEU A 22 -1.10 9.79 5.19
N ASP A 23 -1.67 10.97 4.99
CA ASP A 23 -2.55 11.61 5.97
C ASP A 23 -3.90 10.90 6.10
N ASP A 24 -4.44 10.38 5.00
CA ASP A 24 -5.77 9.77 4.94
C ASP A 24 -5.79 8.34 4.41
N SER A 25 -4.61 7.75 4.15
CA SER A 25 -4.45 6.36 3.74
C SER A 25 -5.28 5.97 2.51
N GLN A 26 -5.29 6.82 1.48
CA GLN A 26 -5.97 6.53 0.22
C GLN A 26 -4.96 6.16 -0.87
N LEU A 27 -5.45 5.50 -1.92
CA LEU A 27 -4.68 5.22 -3.13
C LEU A 27 -5.40 5.78 -4.36
N TYR A 28 -4.62 6.34 -5.28
CA TYR A 28 -5.10 6.92 -6.52
C TYR A 28 -4.41 6.22 -7.68
N LEU A 29 -5.20 5.69 -8.61
CA LEU A 29 -4.72 4.97 -9.79
C LEU A 29 -4.98 5.83 -11.01
N PHE A 30 -3.92 6.25 -11.70
CA PHE A 30 -3.98 7.06 -12.91
C PHE A 30 -3.66 6.20 -14.14
N ASP A 31 -4.54 6.21 -15.13
CA ASP A 31 -4.26 5.71 -16.47
C ASP A 31 -3.26 6.65 -17.15
N ILE A 32 -2.09 6.10 -17.49
CA ILE A 32 -1.03 6.78 -18.25
C ILE A 32 -0.79 6.14 -19.62
N ALA A 33 -1.44 5.00 -19.90
CA ALA A 33 -1.27 4.28 -21.16
C ALA A 33 -2.03 4.95 -22.32
N THR A 34 -3.16 5.61 -22.03
CA THR A 34 -3.99 6.27 -23.05
C THR A 34 -3.33 7.53 -23.61
N ASP A 35 -2.88 8.43 -22.73
CA ASP A 35 -2.12 9.63 -23.09
C ASP A 35 -1.19 9.99 -21.91
N PRO A 36 0.11 9.66 -21.98
CA PRO A 36 1.04 9.91 -20.87
C PRO A 36 1.27 11.41 -20.60
N SER A 37 0.95 12.30 -21.56
CA SER A 37 1.01 13.75 -21.35
C SER A 37 -0.18 14.29 -20.56
N LYS A 38 -1.25 13.50 -20.44
CA LYS A 38 -2.49 13.84 -19.73
C LYS A 38 -2.99 12.65 -18.91
N PRO A 39 -2.28 12.25 -17.83
CA PRO A 39 -2.72 11.18 -16.94
C PRO A 39 -4.15 11.40 -16.45
N ARG A 40 -4.95 10.33 -16.39
CA ARG A 40 -6.36 10.39 -15.98
C ARG A 40 -6.59 9.57 -14.73
N LEU A 41 -7.21 10.14 -13.71
CA LEU A 41 -7.65 9.38 -12.55
C LEU A 41 -8.67 8.31 -13.00
N ARG A 42 -8.33 7.04 -12.81
CA ARG A 42 -9.14 5.87 -13.18
C ARG A 42 -9.90 5.31 -11.98
N LYS A 43 -9.27 5.25 -10.81
CA LYS A 43 -9.84 4.68 -9.58
C LYS A 43 -9.26 5.40 -8.36
N THR A 44 -10.10 5.57 -7.33
CA THR A 44 -9.68 5.97 -5.99
C THR A 44 -10.07 4.84 -5.04
N ILE A 45 -9.12 4.42 -4.20
CA ILE A 45 -9.32 3.44 -3.14
C ILE A 45 -9.34 4.23 -1.83
N THR A 46 -10.50 4.28 -1.19
CA THR A 46 -10.74 5.05 0.05
C THR A 46 -10.90 4.17 1.28
N ASP A 47 -10.93 2.86 1.09
CA ASP A 47 -11.18 1.81 2.08
C ASP A 47 -9.92 1.01 2.41
N PHE A 48 -8.73 1.49 2.05
CA PHE A 48 -7.45 0.79 2.29
C PHE A 48 -7.32 0.29 3.73
N VAL A 49 -7.64 1.14 4.72
CA VAL A 49 -7.56 0.78 6.13
C VAL A 49 -8.50 -0.38 6.48
N GLU A 50 -9.73 -0.37 5.95
CA GLU A 50 -10.70 -1.45 6.16
C GLU A 50 -10.27 -2.74 5.45
N ALA A 51 -9.95 -2.64 4.15
CA ALA A 51 -9.58 -3.77 3.29
C ALA A 51 -8.36 -4.52 3.83
N THR A 52 -7.39 -3.79 4.38
CA THR A 52 -6.14 -4.36 4.89
C THR A 52 -6.23 -4.93 6.30
N GLY A 53 -7.35 -4.75 6.98
CA GLY A 53 -7.50 -5.10 8.40
C GLY A 53 -6.77 -4.14 9.34
N GLY A 54 -6.51 -2.90 8.90
CA GLY A 54 -6.05 -1.81 9.77
C GLY A 54 -4.69 -1.22 9.43
N ALA A 55 -4.09 -1.54 8.28
CA ALA A 55 -2.83 -0.89 7.87
C ALA A 55 -3.09 0.57 7.46
N THR A 56 -2.15 1.46 7.76
CA THR A 56 -2.26 2.90 7.47
C THR A 56 -0.96 3.44 6.87
N GLY A 57 -1.06 4.59 6.20
CA GLY A 57 0.09 5.27 5.59
C GLY A 57 0.71 4.47 4.44
N PRO A 58 -0.02 4.18 3.35
CA PRO A 58 0.55 3.57 2.15
C PRO A 58 1.67 4.47 1.60
N HIS A 59 2.86 3.91 1.48
CA HIS A 59 4.08 4.63 1.19
C HIS A 59 4.71 4.12 -0.11
N THR A 60 5.67 3.19 -0.06
CA THR A 60 6.34 2.71 -1.27
C THR A 60 5.44 1.79 -2.07
N VAL A 61 5.32 2.03 -3.38
CA VAL A 61 4.63 1.15 -4.33
C VAL A 61 5.66 0.44 -5.19
N TYR A 62 5.64 -0.88 -5.19
CA TYR A 62 6.56 -1.74 -5.95
C TYR A 62 5.79 -2.64 -6.92
N ALA A 63 6.23 -2.66 -8.18
CA ALA A 63 5.62 -3.47 -9.22
C ALA A 63 6.00 -4.95 -9.09
N LEU A 64 5.01 -5.83 -9.10
CA LEU A 64 5.18 -7.28 -9.22
C LEU A 64 4.36 -7.79 -10.42
N PRO A 65 4.66 -8.98 -10.98
CA PRO A 65 3.85 -9.52 -12.08
C PRO A 65 2.35 -9.59 -11.73
N GLY A 66 1.53 -8.81 -12.45
CA GLY A 66 0.08 -8.72 -12.30
C GLY A 66 -0.44 -8.01 -11.04
N ARG A 67 0.42 -7.40 -10.22
CA ARG A 67 0.03 -6.80 -8.94
C ARG A 67 1.01 -5.73 -8.46
N VAL A 68 0.63 -4.97 -7.45
CA VAL A 68 1.51 -4.06 -6.73
C VAL A 68 1.67 -4.51 -5.27
N LEU A 69 2.88 -4.35 -4.75
CA LEU A 69 3.18 -4.45 -3.33
C LEU A 69 3.33 -3.04 -2.76
N ILE A 70 2.63 -2.74 -1.69
CA ILE A 70 2.59 -1.42 -1.06
C ILE A 70 3.09 -1.55 0.38
N THR A 71 4.06 -0.74 0.77
CA THR A 71 4.46 -0.65 2.19
C THR A 71 3.48 0.26 2.93
N ALA A 72 3.04 -0.16 4.11
CA ALA A 72 2.25 0.65 5.04
C ALA A 72 3.12 1.00 6.26
N THR A 73 3.16 2.26 6.64
CA THR A 73 4.07 2.75 7.69
C THR A 73 3.55 2.54 9.11
N SER A 74 2.24 2.28 9.27
CA SER A 74 1.60 2.21 10.58
C SER A 74 0.31 1.39 10.56
N ASN A 75 -0.45 1.48 11.65
CA ASN A 75 -1.72 0.80 11.88
C ASN A 75 -2.78 1.78 12.44
N ASN A 76 -4.05 1.40 12.39
CA ASN A 76 -5.18 2.22 12.86
C ASN A 76 -5.59 1.96 14.32
N ARG A 77 -4.89 1.08 15.04
CA ARG A 77 -5.19 0.75 16.44
C ARG A 77 -4.57 1.77 17.39
N ASP A 78 -3.30 2.09 17.18
CA ASP A 78 -2.52 2.99 18.03
C ASP A 78 -1.66 4.00 17.26
N HIS A 79 -1.64 3.93 15.93
CA HIS A 79 -0.80 4.76 15.06
C HIS A 79 0.71 4.68 15.40
N GLY A 80 1.13 3.57 16.00
CA GLY A 80 2.53 3.26 16.31
C GLY A 80 3.30 2.67 15.12
N GLY A 81 4.51 2.17 15.38
CA GLY A 81 5.44 1.66 14.35
C GLY A 81 5.05 0.33 13.68
N ARG A 82 3.91 -0.28 14.06
CA ARG A 82 3.50 -1.55 13.48
C ARG A 82 3.10 -1.39 12.03
N SER A 83 3.92 -1.95 11.15
CA SER A 83 3.88 -1.78 9.70
C SER A 83 3.47 -3.07 8.97
N ALA A 84 3.15 -2.94 7.68
CA ALA A 84 2.74 -4.07 6.85
C ALA A 84 3.18 -3.91 5.40
N LEU A 85 3.15 -5.03 4.67
CA LEU A 85 3.20 -5.09 3.22
C LEU A 85 1.82 -5.49 2.70
N VAL A 86 1.29 -4.77 1.72
CA VAL A 86 -0.07 -4.96 1.22
C VAL A 86 -0.05 -5.21 -0.28
N GLU A 87 -0.75 -6.25 -0.73
CA GLU A 87 -0.85 -6.58 -2.15
C GLU A 87 -2.20 -6.19 -2.73
N TYR A 88 -2.18 -5.56 -3.90
CA TYR A 88 -3.36 -5.26 -4.72
C TYR A 88 -3.12 -5.71 -6.17
N THR A 89 -4.17 -6.14 -6.87
CA THR A 89 -4.10 -6.36 -8.33
C THR A 89 -3.78 -5.05 -9.06
N ASN A 90 -3.35 -5.14 -10.33
CA ASN A 90 -3.16 -3.94 -11.17
C ASN A 90 -4.44 -3.09 -11.32
N GLU A 91 -5.61 -3.71 -11.17
CA GLU A 91 -6.93 -3.09 -11.23
C GLU A 91 -7.35 -2.42 -9.92
N GLY A 92 -6.56 -2.56 -8.85
CA GLY A 92 -6.85 -1.97 -7.56
C GLY A 92 -7.75 -2.80 -6.67
N ASP A 93 -7.73 -4.12 -6.80
CA ASP A 93 -8.49 -5.02 -5.93
C ASP A 93 -7.56 -5.63 -4.88
N TYR A 94 -7.98 -5.60 -3.61
CA TYR A 94 -7.17 -6.09 -2.49
C TYR A 94 -6.92 -7.60 -2.61
N ILE A 95 -5.68 -8.02 -2.32
CA ILE A 95 -5.28 -9.42 -2.32
C ILE A 95 -5.01 -9.90 -0.88
N THR A 96 -4.03 -9.29 -0.21
CA THR A 96 -3.61 -9.72 1.14
C THR A 96 -2.79 -8.65 1.85
N THR A 97 -2.78 -8.70 3.18
CA THR A 97 -1.87 -7.95 4.06
C THR A 97 -0.90 -8.93 4.71
N HIS A 98 0.39 -8.60 4.69
CA HIS A 98 1.45 -9.28 5.44
C HIS A 98 1.97 -8.31 6.50
N TRP A 99 1.63 -8.55 7.76
CA TRP A 99 2.12 -7.70 8.84
C TRP A 99 3.58 -8.02 9.14
N ILE A 100 4.35 -6.99 9.48
CA ILE A 100 5.70 -7.23 9.98
C ILE A 100 5.60 -7.98 11.32
N PRO A 101 6.34 -9.09 11.50
CA PRO A 101 6.30 -9.89 12.73
C PRO A 101 6.62 -9.07 13.98
N THR A 102 5.89 -9.34 15.07
CA THR A 102 6.21 -8.83 16.41
C THR A 102 6.59 -9.98 17.34
N PRO A 103 7.21 -9.72 18.51
CA PRO A 103 7.51 -10.78 19.46
C PRO A 103 6.28 -11.60 19.89
N GLU A 104 5.09 -11.00 19.90
CA GLU A 104 3.80 -11.61 20.26
C GLU A 104 3.15 -12.36 19.09
N ASP A 105 3.45 -11.97 17.85
CA ASP A 105 2.88 -12.53 16.62
C ASP A 105 3.96 -12.67 15.53
N MET A 106 4.65 -13.81 15.54
CA MET A 106 5.76 -14.06 14.63
C MET A 106 5.34 -14.50 13.22
N GLN A 107 4.04 -14.80 12.99
CA GLN A 107 3.52 -15.24 11.68
C GLN A 107 4.31 -16.38 11.01
N GLY A 108 4.85 -17.30 11.82
CA GLY A 108 5.64 -18.43 11.34
C GLY A 108 7.13 -18.14 11.12
N ALA A 109 7.58 -16.89 11.29
CA ALA A 109 9.00 -16.55 11.28
C ALA A 109 9.72 -17.01 12.56
N THR A 110 11.01 -17.30 12.45
CA THR A 110 11.91 -17.60 13.57
C THR A 110 12.68 -16.34 14.01
N GLY A 111 13.29 -16.36 15.20
CA GLY A 111 14.13 -15.25 15.67
C GLY A 111 13.32 -14.15 16.36
N LYS A 112 12.46 -14.53 17.31
CA LYS A 112 11.59 -13.63 18.08
C LYS A 112 12.35 -12.48 18.75
N GLU A 113 13.58 -12.74 19.16
CA GLU A 113 14.48 -11.78 19.78
C GLU A 113 14.90 -10.62 18.86
N PHE A 114 14.67 -10.75 17.55
CA PHE A 114 14.97 -9.72 16.54
C PHE A 114 13.72 -9.00 16.03
N ALA A 115 12.52 -9.42 16.43
CA ALA A 115 11.28 -8.81 15.98
C ALA A 115 11.03 -7.49 16.73
N ASP A 116 10.91 -6.39 15.99
CA ASP A 116 10.68 -5.03 16.50
C ASP A 116 9.49 -4.33 15.82
N GLY A 117 8.70 -5.11 15.06
CA GLY A 117 7.55 -4.62 14.30
C GLY A 117 6.39 -4.11 15.12
#